data_AF-A0A9X3L929-F1
#
_entry.id   AF-A0A9X3L929-F1
#
_cell.length_a   1.000
_cell.length_b   1.000
_cell.length_c   1.000
_cell.angle_alpha   90.00
_cell.angle_beta   90.00
_cell.angle_gamma   90.00
#
_symmetry.space_group_name_H-M   'P 1'
#
loop_
_entity.id
_entity.type
_entity.pdbx_description
1 polymer ?
#
loop_
_entity_poly.entity_id
_entity_poly.type
_entity_poly.pdbx_seq_one_letter_code
_entity_poly.pdbx_strand_id
1 'polypeptide(L)'
;MYEEFDLFTFLIGLPLGIIITGIVFMINRKIGKKKRWFDERYNRIHGRARSYSWVATTIAILVVWMIVIVKEGPGLAFFLLTGLWVVHMVSYSIGAIIANQEN
;
A
#
# COMPACT_ATOMS: atom_id res chain seq x y z
N MET A 1 14.86 42.03 -22.37
CA MET A 1 15.31 40.91 -21.52
C MET A 1 15.08 41.34 -20.09
N TYR A 2 14.31 40.55 -19.35
CA TYR A 2 13.57 40.85 -18.11
C TYR A 2 12.31 41.67 -18.34
N GLU A 3 11.17 40.96 -18.39
CA GLU A 3 9.85 41.55 -18.16
C GLU A 3 9.87 42.21 -16.78
N GLU A 4 9.40 43.46 -16.70
CA GLU A 4 9.27 44.15 -15.41
C GLU A 4 8.43 43.29 -14.47
N PHE A 5 8.98 42.95 -13.30
CA PHE A 5 8.27 42.15 -12.31
C PHE A 5 7.01 42.89 -11.88
N ASP A 6 5.86 42.43 -12.37
CA ASP A 6 4.56 43.02 -12.05
C ASP A 6 4.18 42.68 -10.61
N LEU A 7 4.61 43.55 -9.71
CA LEU A 7 4.36 43.50 -8.28
C LEU A 7 2.86 43.39 -7.97
N PHE A 8 2.00 43.94 -8.83
CA PHE A 8 0.55 43.90 -8.67
C PHE A 8 0.01 42.50 -8.96
N THR A 9 0.46 41.87 -10.05
CA THR A 9 0.16 40.47 -10.36
C THR A 9 0.68 39.53 -9.26
N PHE A 10 1.87 39.77 -8.71
CA PHE A 10 2.40 39.01 -7.58
C PHE A 10 1.57 39.18 -6.29
N LEU A 11 1.16 40.42 -5.97
CA LEU A 11 0.35 40.73 -4.79
C LEU A 11 -1.09 40.20 -4.88
N ILE A 12 -1.62 39.97 -6.09
CA ILE A 12 -2.92 39.31 -6.29
C ILE A 12 -2.79 37.78 -6.25
N GLY A 13 -1.66 37.25 -6.73
CA GLY A 13 -1.37 35.82 -6.69
C GLY A 13 -1.28 35.25 -5.27
N LEU A 14 -0.78 36.05 -4.32
CA LEU A 14 -0.65 35.65 -2.90
C LEU A 14 -2.02 35.38 -2.22
N PRO A 15 -2.99 36.32 -2.21
CA PRO A 15 -4.34 36.08 -1.72
C PRO A 15 -5.01 34.89 -2.42
N LEU A 16 -4.84 34.78 -3.73
CA LEU A 16 -5.41 33.67 -4.51
C LEU A 16 -4.84 32.32 -4.07
N GLY A 17 -3.52 32.24 -3.85
CA GLY A 17 -2.84 31.06 -3.35
C GLY A 17 -3.29 30.67 -1.94
N ILE A 18 -3.52 31.64 -1.05
CA ILE A 18 -4.05 31.40 0.30
C ILE A 18 -5.48 30.84 0.21
N ILE A 19 -6.33 31.41 -0.65
CA ILE A 19 -7.71 30.95 -0.85
C ILE A 19 -7.73 29.52 -1.40
N ILE A 20 -6.94 29.23 -2.44
CA ILE A 20 -6.85 27.90 -3.04
C ILE A 20 -6.36 26.88 -2.01
N THR A 21 -5.30 27.21 -1.27
CA THR A 21 -4.76 26.34 -0.22
C THR A 21 -5.79 26.10 0.88
N GLY A 22 -6.53 27.13 1.30
CA GLY A 22 -7.63 27.01 2.27
C GLY A 22 -8.75 26.10 1.80
N ILE A 23 -9.17 26.22 0.53
CA ILE A 23 -10.19 25.34 -0.08
C ILE A 23 -9.70 23.89 -0.14
N VAL A 24 -8.48 23.67 -0.63
CA VAL A 24 -7.87 22.33 -0.71
C VAL A 24 -7.73 21.71 0.67
N PHE A 25 -7.32 22.50 1.68
CA PHE A 25 -7.23 22.05 3.06
C PHE A 25 -8.60 21.68 3.63
N MET A 26 -9.64 22.49 3.40
CA MET A 26 -11.00 22.19 3.88
C MET A 26 -11.59 20.93 3.25
N ILE A 27 -11.38 20.72 1.94
CA ILE A 27 -11.81 19.51 1.22
C ILE A 27 -11.06 18.30 1.78
N ASN A 28 -9.73 18.38 1.88
CA ASN A 28 -8.92 17.30 2.44
C ASN A 28 -9.30 17.00 3.90
N ARG A 29 -9.54 18.02 4.74
CA ARG A 29 -9.99 17.83 6.13
C ARG A 29 -11.34 17.11 6.21
N LYS A 30 -12.29 17.41 5.31
CA LYS A 30 -13.58 16.71 5.25
C LYS A 30 -13.42 15.26 4.79
N ILE A 31 -12.61 15.01 3.77
CA ILE A 31 -12.30 13.67 3.27
C ILE A 31 -11.56 12.87 4.34
N GLY A 32 -10.61 13.48 5.03
CA GLY A 32 -9.81 12.85 6.08
C GLY A 32 -10.58 12.49 7.33
N LYS A 33 -11.53 13.35 7.73
CA LYS A 33 -12.48 13.01 8.80
C LYS A 33 -13.38 11.83 8.41
N LYS A 34 -13.84 11.77 7.16
CA LYS A 34 -14.63 10.62 6.65
C LYS A 34 -13.81 9.33 6.55
N LYS A 35 -12.55 9.44 6.09
CA LYS A 35 -11.60 8.33 5.93
C LYS A 35 -10.87 7.97 7.22
N ARG A 36 -11.17 8.65 8.35
CA ARG A 36 -10.54 8.46 9.65
C ARG A 36 -9.00 8.44 9.57
N TRP A 37 -8.40 9.47 8.94
CA TRP A 37 -6.94 9.56 8.72
C TRP A 37 -6.05 9.40 9.96
N PHE A 38 -6.61 9.50 11.17
CA PHE A 38 -5.89 9.35 12.44
C PHE A 38 -6.42 8.19 13.30
N ASP A 39 -7.25 7.31 12.74
CA ASP A 39 -7.70 6.11 13.46
C ASP A 39 -6.68 5.00 13.21
N GLU A 40 -5.68 4.90 14.10
CA GLU A 40 -4.73 3.78 14.18
C GLU A 40 -5.44 2.42 14.06
N ARG A 41 -6.70 2.35 14.46
CA ARG A 41 -7.54 1.16 14.33
C ARG A 41 -7.71 0.72 12.88
N TYR A 42 -7.80 1.62 11.90
CA TYR A 42 -7.91 1.25 10.49
C TYR A 42 -6.63 0.58 10.00
N ASN A 43 -5.47 1.22 10.24
CA ASN A 43 -4.16 0.67 9.88
C ASN A 43 -3.88 -0.64 10.64
N ARG A 44 -4.26 -0.72 11.91
CA ARG A 44 -4.14 -1.93 12.73
C ARG A 44 -5.04 -3.07 12.22
N ILE A 45 -6.28 -2.79 11.86
CA ILE A 45 -7.20 -3.80 11.31
C ILE A 45 -6.70 -4.27 9.95
N HIS A 46 -6.34 -3.37 9.04
CA HIS A 46 -5.86 -3.73 7.71
C HIS A 46 -4.50 -4.44 7.74
N GLY A 47 -3.58 -3.99 8.60
CA GLY A 47 -2.31 -4.65 8.82
C GLY A 47 -2.49 -6.07 9.36
N ARG A 48 -3.34 -6.25 10.38
CA ARG A 48 -3.69 -7.59 10.90
C ARG A 48 -4.41 -8.45 9.87
N ALA A 49 -5.37 -7.89 9.13
CA ALA A 49 -6.09 -8.62 8.10
C ALA A 49 -5.16 -9.08 6.97
N ARG A 50 -4.22 -8.24 6.54
CA ARG A 50 -3.19 -8.62 5.55
C ARG A 50 -2.29 -9.73 6.10
N SER A 51 -1.85 -9.64 7.36
CA SER A 51 -1.06 -10.68 8.02
C SER A 51 -1.82 -12.01 8.11
N TYR A 52 -3.08 -12.01 8.57
CA TYR A 52 -3.90 -13.22 8.63
C TYR A 52 -4.20 -13.80 7.25
N SER A 53 -4.48 -12.96 6.26
CA SER A 53 -4.64 -13.41 4.87
C SER A 53 -3.37 -14.10 4.37
N TRP A 54 -2.20 -13.61 4.76
CA TRP A 54 -0.91 -14.17 4.37
C TRP A 54 -0.66 -15.54 5.01
N VAL A 55 -1.02 -15.70 6.29
CA VAL A 55 -1.00 -17.00 6.97
C VAL A 55 -1.96 -17.98 6.30
N ALA A 56 -3.19 -17.55 5.99
CA ALA A 56 -4.18 -18.39 5.34
C ALA A 56 -3.72 -18.86 3.95
N THR A 57 -3.16 -17.98 3.12
CA THR A 57 -2.65 -18.35 1.80
C THR A 57 -1.40 -19.23 1.89
N THR A 58 -0.54 -19.04 2.89
CA THR A 58 0.61 -19.93 3.15
C THR A 58 0.14 -21.36 3.43
N ILE A 59 -0.84 -21.53 4.33
CA ILE A 59 -1.41 -22.84 4.63
C ILE A 59 -2.06 -23.44 3.38
N ALA A 60 -2.84 -22.65 2.63
CA ALA A 60 -3.50 -23.12 1.42
C ALA A 60 -2.50 -23.62 0.36
N ILE A 61 -1.42 -22.85 0.10
CA ILE A 61 -0.38 -23.26 -0.85
C ILE A 61 0.27 -24.57 -0.40
N LEU A 62 0.64 -24.70 0.88
CA LEU A 62 1.26 -25.91 1.41
C LEU A 62 0.36 -27.15 1.31
N VAL A 63 -0.94 -27.01 1.61
CA VAL A 63 -1.90 -28.11 1.49
C VAL A 63 -2.06 -28.56 0.04
N VAL A 64 -2.25 -27.62 -0.88
CA VAL A 64 -2.39 -27.93 -2.31
C VAL A 64 -1.11 -28.56 -2.85
N TRP A 65 0.06 -28.04 -2.43
CA TRP A 65 1.35 -28.57 -2.85
C TRP A 65 1.57 -30.01 -2.36
N MET A 66 1.19 -30.32 -1.13
CA MET A 66 1.22 -31.69 -0.60
C MET A 66 0.32 -32.64 -1.40
N ILE A 67 -0.89 -32.20 -1.74
CA ILE A 67 -1.82 -32.99 -2.58
C ILE A 67 -1.18 -33.30 -3.94
N VAL A 68 -0.59 -32.30 -4.60
CA VAL A 68 0.07 -32.48 -5.91
C VAL A 68 1.23 -33.47 -5.81
N ILE A 69 2.08 -33.35 -4.79
CA ILE A 69 3.20 -34.30 -4.57
C ILE A 69 2.70 -35.74 -4.43
N VAL A 70 1.62 -35.96 -3.67
CA VAL A 70 1.08 -37.31 -3.42
C VAL A 70 0.34 -37.88 -4.63
N LYS A 71 -0.37 -37.05 -5.40
CA LYS A 71 -1.22 -37.51 -6.50
C LYS A 71 -0.52 -37.59 -7.84
N GLU A 72 0.32 -36.61 -8.15
CA GLU A 72 0.91 -36.44 -9.47
C GLU A 72 2.44 -36.58 -9.45
N GLY A 73 3.07 -36.43 -8.28
CA GLY A 73 4.52 -36.41 -8.15
C GLY A 73 5.16 -35.13 -8.70
N PRO A 74 6.47 -35.13 -8.98
CA PRO A 74 7.19 -33.96 -9.48
C PRO A 74 6.89 -33.71 -10.98
N GLY A 75 5.74 -33.13 -11.26
CA GLY A 75 5.30 -32.69 -12.59
C GLY A 75 5.20 -31.16 -12.73
N LEU A 76 4.57 -30.68 -13.81
CA LEU A 76 4.42 -29.24 -14.08
C LEU A 76 3.73 -28.50 -12.92
N ALA A 77 2.64 -29.05 -12.37
CA ALA A 77 1.90 -28.44 -11.26
C ALA A 77 2.77 -28.26 -10.01
N PHE A 78 3.65 -29.22 -9.71
CA PHE A 78 4.61 -29.14 -8.61
C PHE A 78 5.58 -27.97 -8.78
N PHE A 79 6.14 -27.78 -9.98
CA PHE A 79 7.06 -26.67 -10.25
C PHE A 79 6.37 -25.31 -10.25
N LEU A 80 5.14 -25.23 -10.78
CA LEU A 80 4.35 -24.00 -10.72
C LEU A 80 4.03 -23.60 -9.28
N LEU A 81 3.63 -24.55 -8.43
CA LEU A 81 3.39 -24.28 -7.01
C LEU A 81 4.68 -23.94 -6.25
N THR A 82 5.80 -24.57 -6.60
CA THR A 82 7.12 -24.19 -6.07
C THR A 82 7.47 -22.75 -6.44
N GLY A 83 7.28 -22.36 -7.70
CA GLY A 83 7.47 -20.99 -8.15
C GLY A 83 6.56 -20.00 -7.42
N LEU A 84 5.28 -20.33 -7.29
CA LEU A 84 4.30 -19.54 -6.53
C LEU A 84 4.72 -19.39 -5.07
N TRP A 85 5.20 -20.46 -4.44
CA TRP A 85 5.71 -20.44 -3.07
C TRP A 85 6.91 -19.51 -2.91
N VAL A 86 7.88 -19.57 -3.83
CA VAL A 86 9.04 -18.68 -3.82
C VAL A 86 8.60 -17.22 -3.97
N VAL A 87 7.75 -16.91 -4.95
CA VAL A 87 7.24 -15.54 -5.15
C VAL A 87 6.49 -15.04 -3.91
N HIS A 88 5.65 -15.89 -3.32
CA HIS A 88 4.95 -15.60 -2.07
C HIS A 88 5.97 -15.22 -0.99
N MET A 89 6.90 -16.11 -0.63
CA MET A 89 7.91 -15.86 0.42
C MET A 89 8.82 -14.65 0.16
N VAL A 90 9.21 -14.43 -1.08
CA VAL A 90 10.01 -13.24 -1.47
C VAL A 90 9.18 -11.97 -1.26
N SER A 91 7.91 -11.96 -1.65
CA SER A 91 7.03 -10.80 -1.44
C SER A 91 6.88 -10.44 0.05
N TYR A 92 6.81 -11.44 0.93
CA TYR A 92 6.80 -11.22 2.37
C TYR A 92 8.12 -10.68 2.88
N SER A 93 9.24 -11.23 2.42
CA SER A 93 10.57 -10.76 2.81
C SER A 93 10.76 -9.29 2.44
N ILE A 94 10.40 -8.89 1.21
CA ILE A 94 10.43 -7.49 0.77
C ILE A 94 9.51 -6.62 1.63
N GLY A 95 8.26 -7.07 1.83
CA GLY A 95 7.29 -6.34 2.66
C GLY A 95 7.76 -6.17 4.10
N ALA A 96 8.42 -7.17 4.67
CA ALA A 96 8.97 -7.13 6.02
C ALA A 96 10.17 -6.18 6.13
N ILE A 97 11.07 -6.17 5.13
CA ILE A 97 12.19 -5.22 5.08
C ILE A 97 11.69 -3.79 5.06
N ILE A 98 10.71 -3.48 4.19
CA ILE A 98 10.12 -2.14 4.09
C ILE A 98 9.44 -1.76 5.42
N ALA A 99 8.60 -2.63 5.97
CA ALA A 99 7.92 -2.35 7.24
C ALA A 99 8.89 -2.20 8.43
N ASN A 100 10.04 -2.87 8.40
CA ASN A 100 11.06 -2.72 9.44
C ASN A 100 11.83 -1.40 9.35
N GLN A 101 11.91 -0.78 8.17
CA GLN A 101 12.53 0.55 8.01
C GLN A 101 11.63 1.68 8.54
N GLU A 102 10.33 1.42 8.66
CA GLU A 102 9.34 2.39 9.16
C GLU A 102 9.12 2.32 10.68
N ASN A 103 9.70 1.33 11.38
CA ASN A 103 9.68 1.18 12.84
C ASN A 103 10.95 1.76 13.49
#